data_AF-A0A428MRD8-F1
#
_entry.id   AF-A0A428MRD8-F1
#
_cell.length_a   1.000
_cell.length_b   1.000
_cell.length_c   1.000
_cell.angle_alpha   90.00
_cell.angle_beta   90.00
_cell.angle_gamma   90.00
#
_symmetry.space_group_name_H-M   'P 1'
#
loop_
_entity.id
_entity.type
_entity.pdbx_description
1 polymer ?
#
loop_
_entity_poly.entity_id
_entity_poly.type
_entity_poly.pdbx_seq_one_letter_code
_entity_poly.pdbx_strand_id
1 'polypeptide(L)'
;MNADPTDGLAKCKVCNTANLPDSSFCRGCGVRIEGQSQLIDQVRLIIKNELKDQKVVELETAQLIASRVSDWVKLVGIFAAAPLALLLATLTVWGITKFVDVNDKLKLAQDKASGLDATSGALRSRYTNLQKDLAGYESLEKDVKQNLATIDAVSKQVQSIQSNVSAINKRLGFAPSAYLSPDLQRQLESQVRTYEVFLEHLGYSIGNQRVTVSVVDNLPGNMASIYDPNKHKLEVIKESAATEGCILTEYTPIVLRARMGEDDSTSYDSVMFGLERYLPASFFGRSVCGRTTESGPEKWPEIKAGTDVNLDEHAQVLVKALWTLRNYMPPGVLDRAVLKAWVSTQDKNQLPTYHREFCGELLKNLPLAQRESASRELATRDLL
;
A
#
# COMPACT_ATOMS: atom_id res chain seq x y z
N MET A 1 31.23 -18.16 44.54
CA MET A 1 29.81 -17.89 44.23
C MET A 1 29.79 -17.34 42.81
N ASN A 2 29.42 -18.17 41.83
CA ASN A 2 29.36 -17.77 40.43
C ASN A 2 27.95 -17.28 40.15
N ALA A 3 27.78 -15.96 39.98
CA ALA A 3 26.51 -15.38 39.55
C ALA A 3 26.20 -15.86 38.12
N ASP A 4 24.99 -16.34 37.90
CA ASP A 4 24.50 -16.74 36.58
C ASP A 4 24.46 -15.49 35.69
N PRO A 5 25.14 -15.47 34.53
CA PRO A 5 25.16 -14.32 33.62
C PRO A 5 23.79 -13.96 33.02
N THR A 6 22.73 -14.72 33.33
CA THR A 6 21.35 -14.43 32.91
C THR A 6 20.53 -13.64 33.94
N ASP A 7 21.09 -13.36 35.12
CA ASP A 7 20.41 -12.64 36.21
C ASP A 7 20.33 -11.14 35.87
N GLY A 8 19.27 -10.75 35.16
CA GLY A 8 19.01 -9.38 34.70
C GLY A 8 18.37 -9.25 33.31
N LEU A 9 18.22 -10.35 32.55
CA LEU A 9 17.58 -10.33 31.23
C LEU A 9 16.06 -10.45 31.34
N ALA A 10 15.34 -9.56 30.68
CA ALA A 10 13.88 -9.59 30.62
C ALA A 10 13.40 -10.82 29.83
N LYS A 11 12.60 -11.68 30.47
CA LYS A 11 11.99 -12.86 29.84
C LYS A 11 10.69 -12.49 29.13
N CYS A 12 10.51 -12.99 27.92
CA CYS A 12 9.28 -12.79 27.17
C CYS A 12 8.11 -13.54 27.82
N LYS A 13 6.99 -12.84 28.09
CA LYS A 13 5.80 -13.45 28.69
C LYS A 13 5.13 -14.52 27.82
N VAL A 14 5.37 -14.50 26.50
CA VAL A 14 4.75 -15.43 25.55
C VAL A 14 5.59 -16.69 25.34
N CYS A 15 6.90 -16.56 25.15
CA CYS A 15 7.77 -17.69 24.79
C CYS A 15 8.94 -17.92 25.75
N ASN A 16 9.02 -17.19 26.87
CA ASN A 16 10.05 -17.30 27.90
C ASN A 16 11.51 -17.09 27.46
N THR A 17 11.76 -16.70 26.21
CA THR A 17 13.09 -16.37 25.71
C THR A 17 13.66 -15.17 26.47
N ALA A 18 14.91 -15.26 26.91
CA ALA A 18 15.64 -14.14 27.51
C ALA A 18 16.00 -13.12 26.42
N ASN A 19 15.75 -11.83 26.67
CA ASN A 19 16.03 -10.77 25.73
C ASN A 19 16.93 -9.70 26.35
N LEU A 20 17.69 -9.01 25.50
CA LEU A 20 18.55 -7.91 25.93
C LEU A 20 17.71 -6.77 26.52
N PRO A 21 18.26 -5.99 27.48
CA PRO A 21 17.53 -4.91 28.16
C PRO A 21 16.89 -3.90 27.20
N ASP A 22 17.52 -3.64 26.06
CA ASP A 22 17.09 -2.62 25.08
C ASP A 22 16.27 -3.17 23.91
N SER A 23 15.89 -4.45 23.94
CA SER A 23 15.15 -5.06 22.83
C SER A 23 13.65 -4.74 22.88
N SER A 24 13.14 -4.04 21.87
CA SER A 24 11.71 -3.69 21.78
C SER A 24 10.81 -4.89 21.47
N PHE A 25 11.37 -5.95 20.88
CA PHE A 25 10.66 -7.16 20.46
C PHE A 25 11.39 -8.40 20.96
N CYS A 26 10.61 -9.44 21.29
CA CYS A 26 11.17 -10.72 21.69
C CYS A 26 11.87 -11.38 20.51
N ARG A 27 13.13 -11.79 20.70
CA ARG A 27 13.94 -12.46 19.67
C ARG A 27 13.44 -13.87 19.33
N GLY A 28 12.68 -14.51 20.22
CA GLY A 28 12.13 -15.84 20.00
C GLY A 28 10.84 -15.84 19.19
N CYS A 29 9.86 -15.03 19.58
CA CYS A 29 8.51 -15.05 19.00
C CYS A 29 8.09 -13.77 18.27
N GLY A 30 8.94 -12.73 18.27
CA GLY A 30 8.61 -11.43 17.65
C GLY A 30 7.58 -10.59 18.40
N VAL A 31 6.97 -11.09 19.48
CA VAL A 31 6.02 -10.32 20.29
C VAL A 31 6.74 -9.18 21.00
N ARG A 32 6.14 -7.99 20.97
CA ARG A 32 6.67 -6.79 21.60
C ARG A 32 6.75 -6.97 23.12
N ILE A 33 7.89 -6.65 23.73
CA ILE A 33 8.10 -6.82 25.18
C ILE A 33 7.41 -5.65 25.90
N GLU A 34 6.44 -5.95 26.76
CA GLU A 34 5.64 -4.97 27.50
C GLU A 34 6.51 -4.15 28.45
N GLY A 35 6.86 -2.96 27.99
CA GLY A 35 7.54 -1.89 28.74
C GLY A 35 7.44 -0.54 28.02
N GLN A 36 7.25 -0.56 26.70
CA GLN A 36 6.99 0.64 25.88
C GLN A 36 5.55 0.78 25.36
N SER A 37 4.68 -0.23 25.51
CA SER A 37 3.27 -0.12 25.10
C SER A 37 2.51 0.88 25.96
N GLN A 38 2.77 0.91 27.27
CA GLN A 38 2.19 1.92 28.16
C GLN A 38 2.63 3.33 27.79
N LEU A 39 3.88 3.53 27.35
CA LEU A 39 4.35 4.85 26.94
C LEU A 39 3.67 5.31 25.64
N ILE A 40 3.49 4.42 24.66
CA ILE A 40 2.85 4.78 23.39
C ILE A 40 1.34 4.98 23.56
N ASP A 41 0.69 4.17 24.39
CA ASP A 41 -0.73 4.35 24.68
C ASP A 41 -0.96 5.59 25.57
N GLN A 42 -0.05 5.91 26.49
CA GLN A 42 -0.05 7.19 27.22
C GLN A 42 0.21 8.37 26.29
N VAL A 43 1.17 8.29 25.36
CA VAL A 43 1.43 9.36 24.39
C VAL A 43 0.23 9.55 23.45
N ARG A 44 -0.44 8.47 23.02
CA ARG A 44 -1.68 8.57 22.23
C ARG A 44 -2.84 9.16 23.03
N LEU A 45 -2.97 8.81 24.32
CA LEU A 45 -3.97 9.39 25.22
C LEU A 45 -3.68 10.86 25.51
N ILE A 46 -2.42 11.24 25.72
CA ILE A 46 -1.97 12.61 25.95
C ILE A 46 -2.20 13.44 24.69
N ILE A 47 -1.78 12.97 23.50
CA ILE A 47 -2.03 13.69 22.24
C ILE A 47 -3.54 13.83 21.98
N LYS A 48 -4.34 12.79 22.25
CA LYS A 48 -5.79 12.85 22.06
C LYS A 48 -6.48 13.79 23.05
N ASN A 49 -6.00 13.85 24.29
CA ASN A 49 -6.51 14.79 25.29
C ASN A 49 -6.03 16.22 25.01
N GLU A 50 -4.76 16.43 24.65
CA GLU A 50 -4.24 17.76 24.28
C GLU A 50 -4.92 18.33 23.02
N LEU A 51 -5.22 17.50 22.02
CA LEU A 51 -5.97 17.95 20.84
C LEU A 51 -7.45 18.25 21.14
N LYS A 52 -8.02 17.61 22.16
CA LYS A 52 -9.39 17.86 22.60
C LYS A 52 -9.45 19.14 23.45
N ASP A 53 -8.49 19.30 24.34
CA ASP A 53 -8.36 20.47 25.21
C ASP A 53 -7.93 21.71 24.41
N GLN A 54 -7.05 21.61 23.40
CA GLN A 54 -6.75 22.73 22.50
C GLN A 54 -7.99 23.23 21.75
N LYS A 55 -8.84 22.33 21.23
CA LYS A 55 -10.05 22.76 20.53
C LYS A 55 -11.11 23.36 21.44
N VAL A 56 -11.24 22.85 22.68
CA VAL A 56 -12.16 23.42 23.67
C VAL A 56 -11.64 24.76 24.15
N VAL A 57 -10.34 24.87 24.45
CA VAL A 57 -9.69 26.12 24.86
C VAL A 57 -9.75 27.15 23.73
N GLU A 58 -9.52 26.79 22.47
CA GLU A 58 -9.62 27.74 21.35
C GLU A 58 -11.04 28.30 21.18
N LEU A 59 -12.07 27.44 21.30
CA LEU A 59 -13.47 27.86 21.20
C LEU A 59 -13.92 28.70 22.41
N GLU A 60 -13.54 28.32 23.63
CA GLU A 60 -13.85 29.06 24.85
C GLU A 60 -13.09 30.40 24.91
N THR A 61 -11.82 30.43 24.48
CA THR A 61 -11.02 31.65 24.45
C THR A 61 -11.51 32.60 23.37
N ALA A 62 -11.94 32.11 22.20
CA ALA A 62 -12.52 32.93 21.15
C ALA A 62 -13.85 33.57 21.58
N GLN A 63 -14.73 32.83 22.28
CA GLN A 63 -15.97 33.38 22.84
C GLN A 63 -15.71 34.38 23.98
N LEU A 64 -14.71 34.14 24.83
CA LEU A 64 -14.37 35.03 25.93
C LEU A 64 -13.75 36.35 25.43
N ILE A 65 -12.93 36.29 24.37
CA ILE A 65 -12.36 37.49 23.74
C ILE A 65 -13.45 38.27 23.00
N ALA A 66 -14.33 37.60 22.24
CA ALA A 66 -15.43 38.26 21.52
C ALA A 66 -16.39 38.99 22.46
N SER A 67 -16.73 38.39 23.61
CA SER A 67 -17.59 39.02 24.62
C SER A 67 -16.91 40.21 25.29
N ARG A 68 -15.63 40.10 25.68
CA ARG A 68 -14.85 41.21 26.25
C ARG A 68 -14.70 42.39 25.29
N VAL A 69 -14.49 42.14 23.99
CA VAL A 69 -14.40 43.21 22.97
C VAL A 69 -15.74 43.92 22.82
N SER A 70 -16.85 43.17 22.78
CA SER A 70 -18.19 43.77 22.71
C SER A 70 -18.49 44.64 23.94
N ASP A 71 -18.03 44.27 25.13
CA ASP A 71 -18.27 45.04 26.35
C ASP A 71 -17.40 46.30 26.42
N TRP A 72 -16.17 46.25 25.92
CA TRP A 72 -15.32 47.45 25.77
C TRP A 72 -15.90 48.45 24.77
N VAL A 73 -16.49 47.99 23.67
CA VAL A 73 -17.14 48.88 22.68
C VAL A 73 -18.32 49.64 23.31
N LYS A 74 -19.13 48.97 24.14
CA LYS A 74 -20.25 49.62 24.86
C LYS A 74 -19.75 50.62 25.90
N LEU A 75 -18.71 50.26 26.64
CA LEU A 75 -18.16 51.11 27.70
C LEU A 75 -17.47 52.35 27.12
N VAL A 76 -16.69 52.20 26.04
CA VAL A 76 -16.06 53.33 25.32
C VAL A 76 -17.11 54.22 24.66
N GLY A 77 -18.18 53.65 24.09
CA GLY A 77 -19.28 54.42 23.50
C GLY A 77 -19.97 55.34 24.53
N ILE A 78 -20.22 54.84 25.73
CA ILE A 78 -20.85 55.63 26.81
C ILE A 78 -19.86 56.66 27.40
N PHE A 79 -18.60 56.26 27.65
CA PHE A 79 -17.58 57.15 28.22
C PHE A 79 -17.05 58.21 27.25
N ALA A 80 -17.14 58.01 25.93
CA ALA A 80 -16.81 59.03 24.95
C ALA A 80 -17.99 59.98 24.67
N ALA A 81 -19.22 59.46 24.65
CA ALA A 81 -20.41 60.26 24.37
C ALA A 81 -20.82 61.16 25.55
N ALA A 82 -20.68 60.69 26.80
CA ALA A 82 -21.11 61.45 27.97
C ALA A 82 -20.32 62.75 28.21
N PRO A 83 -18.96 62.78 28.15
CA PRO A 83 -18.20 64.01 28.25
C PRO A 83 -18.46 64.95 27.08
N LEU A 84 -18.61 64.43 25.85
CA LEU A 84 -18.91 65.28 24.69
C LEU A 84 -20.29 65.93 24.80
N ALA A 85 -21.31 65.18 25.23
CA ALA A 85 -22.65 65.70 25.45
C ALA A 85 -22.70 66.70 26.61
N LEU A 86 -21.95 66.46 27.70
CA LEU A 86 -21.82 67.38 28.82
C LEU A 86 -21.07 68.67 28.42
N LEU A 87 -20.04 68.55 27.58
CA LEU A 87 -19.24 69.68 27.08
C LEU A 87 -20.07 70.52 26.09
N LEU A 88 -20.87 69.90 25.23
CA LEU A 88 -21.84 70.58 24.36
C LEU A 88 -22.94 71.29 25.16
N ALA A 89 -23.51 70.63 26.18
CA ALA A 89 -24.54 71.22 27.03
C ALA A 89 -24.00 72.40 27.86
N THR A 90 -22.79 72.27 28.42
CA THR A 90 -22.14 73.37 29.17
C THR A 90 -21.74 74.52 28.25
N LEU A 91 -21.27 74.25 27.03
CA LEU A 91 -20.99 75.28 26.01
C LEU A 91 -22.25 76.07 25.62
N THR A 92 -23.41 75.42 25.53
CA THR A 92 -24.68 76.10 25.21
C THR A 92 -25.23 76.97 26.36
N VAL A 93 -24.97 76.60 27.61
CA VAL A 93 -25.49 77.32 28.79
C VAL A 93 -24.58 78.47 29.22
N TRP A 94 -23.27 78.39 28.95
CA TRP A 94 -22.27 79.37 29.42
C TRP A 94 -21.69 80.29 28.34
N GLY A 95 -22.41 80.48 27.22
CA GLY A 95 -22.19 81.55 26.23
C GLY A 95 -20.78 82.13 26.22
N ILE A 96 -19.80 81.35 25.74
CA ILE A 96 -18.39 81.69 25.86
C ILE A 96 -18.10 82.95 25.03
N THR A 97 -18.00 84.09 25.72
CA THR A 97 -17.71 85.42 25.14
C THR A 97 -16.22 85.77 25.16
N LYS A 98 -15.33 84.82 25.46
CA LYS A 98 -13.87 85.02 25.37
C LYS A 98 -13.24 84.08 24.36
N PHE A 99 -13.00 84.61 23.16
CA PHE A 99 -12.32 83.96 22.03
C PHE A 99 -10.85 83.58 22.31
N VAL A 100 -10.25 84.04 23.41
CA VAL A 100 -8.82 83.82 23.70
C VAL A 100 -8.55 82.45 24.36
N ASP A 101 -9.44 81.95 25.22
CA ASP A 101 -9.30 80.61 25.83
C ASP A 101 -9.62 79.46 24.85
N VAL A 102 -10.31 79.77 23.76
CA VAL A 102 -10.65 78.81 22.71
C VAL A 102 -9.41 78.39 21.94
N ASN A 103 -8.46 79.30 21.72
CA ASN A 103 -7.25 79.02 20.93
C ASN A 103 -6.25 78.12 21.67
N ASP A 104 -6.10 78.31 22.98
CA ASP A 104 -5.24 77.46 23.82
C ASP A 104 -5.85 76.07 24.02
N LYS A 105 -7.19 75.98 24.17
CA LYS A 105 -7.89 74.70 24.19
C LYS A 105 -7.93 74.03 22.81
N LEU A 106 -7.94 74.79 21.71
CA LEU A 106 -7.82 74.24 20.35
C LEU A 106 -6.44 73.64 20.12
N LYS A 107 -5.35 74.30 20.55
CA LYS A 107 -4.00 73.73 20.47
C LYS A 107 -3.88 72.46 21.28
N LEU A 108 -4.40 72.45 22.51
CA LEU A 108 -4.40 71.26 23.38
C LEU A 108 -5.28 70.13 22.80
N ALA A 109 -6.37 70.47 22.12
CA ALA A 109 -7.20 69.53 21.37
C ALA A 109 -6.51 69.04 20.08
N GLN A 110 -5.74 69.88 19.39
CA GLN A 110 -5.00 69.58 18.16
C GLN A 110 -3.77 68.72 18.45
N ASP A 111 -3.09 68.94 19.57
CA ASP A 111 -2.00 68.09 20.06
C ASP A 111 -2.52 66.72 20.52
N LYS A 112 -3.73 66.67 21.12
CA LYS A 112 -4.41 65.40 21.40
C LYS A 112 -4.95 64.71 20.15
N ALA A 113 -5.39 65.47 19.15
CA ALA A 113 -5.88 64.96 17.86
C ALA A 113 -4.73 64.37 17.02
N SER A 114 -3.57 65.01 16.98
CA SER A 114 -2.38 64.48 16.31
C SER A 114 -1.81 63.25 17.03
N GLY A 115 -1.91 63.18 18.36
CA GLY A 115 -1.69 61.94 19.12
C GLY A 115 -2.70 60.83 18.78
N LEU A 116 -3.96 61.20 18.49
CA LEU A 116 -4.99 60.27 18.02
C LEU A 116 -4.69 59.75 16.62
N ASP A 117 -4.18 60.57 15.71
CA ASP A 117 -3.78 60.14 14.36
C ASP A 117 -2.64 59.11 14.42
N ALA A 118 -1.62 59.34 15.25
CA ALA A 118 -0.55 58.38 15.49
C ALA A 118 -1.08 57.06 16.08
N THR A 119 -2.03 57.15 17.02
CA THR A 119 -2.68 55.98 17.63
C THR A 119 -3.53 55.22 16.61
N SER A 120 -4.24 55.93 15.72
CA SER A 120 -5.06 55.35 14.66
C SER A 120 -4.21 54.63 13.60
N GLY A 121 -3.04 55.18 13.25
CA GLY A 121 -2.07 54.54 12.35
C GLY A 121 -1.50 53.26 12.94
N ALA A 122 -1.13 53.28 14.23
CA ALA A 122 -0.67 52.09 14.94
C ALA A 122 -1.76 51.00 15.03
N LEU A 123 -3.02 51.40 15.27
CA LEU A 123 -4.15 50.48 15.34
C LEU A 123 -4.46 49.87 13.97
N ARG A 124 -4.40 50.65 12.89
CA ARG A 124 -4.60 50.17 11.51
C ARG A 124 -3.52 49.18 11.09
N SER A 125 -2.27 49.45 11.46
CA SER A 125 -1.15 48.54 11.23
C SER A 125 -1.30 47.22 12.00
N ARG A 126 -1.76 47.28 13.27
CA ARG A 126 -2.11 46.08 14.05
C ARG A 126 -3.28 45.32 13.44
N TYR A 127 -4.30 46.00 12.93
CA TYR A 127 -5.44 45.37 12.24
C TYR A 127 -5.00 44.66 10.95
N THR A 128 -4.15 45.28 10.13
CA THR A 128 -3.62 44.65 8.92
C THR A 128 -2.73 43.45 9.22
N ASN A 129 -1.95 43.49 10.31
CA ASN A 129 -1.15 42.35 10.74
C ASN A 129 -2.05 41.22 11.26
N LEU A 130 -3.06 41.54 12.07
CA LEU A 130 -4.04 40.56 12.54
C LEU A 130 -4.81 39.90 11.39
N GLN A 131 -5.14 40.67 10.35
CA GLN A 131 -5.80 40.16 9.14
C GLN A 131 -4.88 39.22 8.33
N LYS A 132 -3.57 39.51 8.28
CA LYS A 132 -2.58 38.61 7.69
C LYS A 132 -2.41 37.33 8.51
N ASP A 133 -2.39 37.45 9.83
CA ASP A 133 -2.30 36.30 10.73
C ASP A 133 -3.55 35.40 10.58
N LEU A 134 -4.76 35.99 10.50
CA LEU A 134 -6.01 35.27 10.20
C LEU A 134 -5.97 34.52 8.86
N ALA A 135 -5.48 35.16 7.80
CA ALA A 135 -5.30 34.49 6.51
C ALA A 135 -4.26 33.35 6.59
N GLY A 136 -3.22 33.50 7.44
CA GLY A 136 -2.25 32.45 7.75
C GLY A 136 -2.86 31.28 8.53
N TYR A 137 -3.84 31.52 9.40
CA TYR A 137 -4.57 30.46 10.09
C TYR A 137 -5.45 29.65 9.13
N GLU A 138 -6.11 30.28 8.15
CA GLU A 138 -6.90 29.57 7.14
C GLU A 138 -6.02 28.65 6.26
N SER A 139 -4.83 29.11 5.86
CA SER A 139 -3.90 28.28 5.10
C SER A 139 -3.35 27.13 5.95
N LEU A 140 -3.01 27.40 7.22
CA LEU A 140 -2.58 26.35 8.14
C LEU A 140 -3.67 25.31 8.39
N GLU A 141 -4.93 25.72 8.55
CA GLU A 141 -6.05 24.81 8.72
C GLU A 141 -6.22 23.90 7.50
N LYS A 142 -6.06 24.46 6.28
CA LYS A 142 -6.10 23.71 5.03
C LYS A 142 -4.96 22.68 4.95
N ASP A 143 -3.74 23.08 5.28
CA ASP A 143 -2.57 22.20 5.27
C ASP A 143 -2.71 21.08 6.31
N VAL A 144 -3.21 21.39 7.50
CA VAL A 144 -3.49 20.39 8.54
C VAL A 144 -4.56 19.40 8.06
N LYS A 145 -5.65 19.87 7.43
CA LYS A 145 -6.69 19.00 6.86
C LYS A 145 -6.13 18.09 5.77
N GLN A 146 -5.27 18.61 4.89
CA GLN A 146 -4.63 17.84 3.82
C GLN A 146 -3.64 16.81 4.38
N ASN A 147 -2.85 17.19 5.39
CA ASN A 147 -1.94 16.28 6.07
C ASN A 147 -2.69 15.18 6.81
N LEU A 148 -3.80 15.49 7.48
CA LEU A 148 -4.66 14.49 8.12
C LEU A 148 -5.27 13.51 7.12
N ALA A 149 -5.73 13.99 5.95
CA ALA A 149 -6.22 13.12 4.89
C ALA A 149 -5.11 12.20 4.32
N THR A 150 -3.89 12.72 4.21
CA THR A 150 -2.71 11.95 3.78
C THR A 150 -2.34 10.88 4.82
N ILE A 151 -2.35 11.22 6.11
CA ILE A 151 -2.08 10.28 7.21
C ILE A 151 -3.13 9.17 7.24
N ASP A 152 -4.42 9.50 7.07
CA ASP A 152 -5.50 8.50 7.01
C ASP A 152 -5.33 7.54 5.82
N ALA A 153 -4.99 8.08 4.64
CA ALA A 153 -4.72 7.27 3.45
C ALA A 153 -3.53 6.32 3.65
N VAL A 154 -2.42 6.81 4.23
CA VAL A 154 -1.24 5.99 4.55
C VAL A 154 -1.59 4.94 5.61
N SER A 155 -2.34 5.29 6.65
CA SER A 155 -2.76 4.35 7.69
C SER A 155 -3.60 3.20 7.12
N LYS A 156 -4.55 3.51 6.22
CA LYS A 156 -5.34 2.50 5.50
C LYS A 156 -4.48 1.61 4.61
N GLN A 157 -3.48 2.16 3.92
CA GLN A 157 -2.52 1.37 3.16
C GLN A 157 -1.72 0.43 4.06
N VAL A 158 -1.24 0.90 5.22
CA VAL A 158 -0.50 0.06 6.17
C VAL A 158 -1.36 -1.07 6.72
N GLN A 159 -2.63 -0.80 7.09
CA GLN A 159 -3.56 -1.85 7.54
C GLN A 159 -3.87 -2.87 6.45
N SER A 160 -4.06 -2.41 5.21
CA SER A 160 -4.23 -3.30 4.04
C SER A 160 -2.98 -4.14 3.81
N ILE A 161 -1.78 -3.57 3.88
CA ILE A 161 -0.53 -4.32 3.76
C ILE A 161 -0.41 -5.34 4.90
N GLN A 162 -0.71 -4.98 6.14
CA GLN A 162 -0.56 -5.87 7.29
C GLN A 162 -1.54 -7.06 7.25
N SER A 163 -2.79 -6.82 6.86
CA SER A 163 -3.78 -7.89 6.67
C SER A 163 -3.38 -8.82 5.52
N ASN A 164 -2.87 -8.26 4.42
CA ASN A 164 -2.35 -9.03 3.30
C ASN A 164 -1.10 -9.85 3.68
N VAL A 165 -0.14 -9.29 4.42
CA VAL A 165 1.04 -10.01 4.91
C VAL A 165 0.63 -11.18 5.81
N SER A 166 -0.39 -10.99 6.64
CA SER A 166 -0.92 -12.06 7.50
C SER A 166 -1.60 -13.18 6.71
N ALA A 167 -2.25 -12.86 5.59
CA ALA A 167 -2.83 -13.86 4.68
C ALA A 167 -1.74 -14.65 3.94
N ILE A 168 -0.67 -13.98 3.52
CA ILE A 168 0.43 -14.59 2.78
C ILE A 168 1.31 -15.44 3.69
N ASN A 169 1.62 -15.01 4.91
CA ASN A 169 2.36 -15.83 5.88
C ASN A 169 1.65 -17.16 6.19
N LYS A 170 0.33 -17.26 5.93
CA LYS A 170 -0.41 -18.53 6.03
C LYS A 170 -0.19 -19.45 4.83
N ARG A 171 0.11 -18.90 3.65
CA ARG A 171 0.26 -19.62 2.36
C ARG A 171 1.71 -19.84 1.96
N LEU A 172 2.62 -18.91 2.23
CA LEU A 172 4.04 -19.04 1.94
C LEU A 172 4.82 -19.10 3.25
N GLY A 173 5.55 -20.18 3.47
CA GLY A 173 6.52 -20.33 4.54
C GLY A 173 7.93 -20.42 3.97
N PHE A 174 8.94 -20.19 4.82
CA PHE A 174 10.34 -20.37 4.46
C PHE A 174 10.99 -21.34 5.42
N ALA A 175 11.63 -22.37 4.88
CA ALA A 175 12.47 -23.27 5.66
C ALA A 175 13.77 -22.54 6.02
N PRO A 176 14.31 -22.76 7.24
CA PRO A 176 15.64 -22.25 7.59
C PRO A 176 16.67 -22.75 6.57
N SER A 177 17.44 -21.83 6.02
CA SER A 177 18.51 -22.12 5.06
C SER A 177 19.67 -21.16 5.25
N ALA A 178 20.90 -21.66 5.15
CA ALA A 178 22.11 -20.83 5.16
C ALA A 178 22.18 -19.87 3.95
N TYR A 179 21.42 -20.15 2.89
CA TYR A 179 21.39 -19.37 1.65
C TYR A 179 20.22 -18.38 1.59
N LEU A 180 19.31 -18.42 2.58
CA LEU A 180 18.15 -17.53 2.62
C LEU A 180 18.46 -16.32 3.52
N SER A 181 19.00 -15.26 2.92
CA SER A 181 19.17 -13.99 3.62
C SER A 181 17.82 -13.31 3.87
N PRO A 182 17.71 -12.43 4.89
CA PRO A 182 16.47 -11.68 5.13
C PRO A 182 16.02 -10.79 3.97
N ASP A 183 16.96 -10.30 3.14
CA ASP A 183 16.64 -9.53 1.93
C ASP A 183 16.08 -10.44 0.84
N LEU A 184 16.71 -11.61 0.60
CA LEU A 184 16.22 -12.59 -0.37
C LEU A 184 14.83 -13.11 0.01
N GLN A 185 14.60 -13.39 1.29
CA GLN A 185 13.27 -13.79 1.78
C GLN A 185 12.22 -12.72 1.46
N ARG A 186 12.50 -11.44 1.77
CA ARG A 186 11.60 -10.32 1.47
C ARG A 186 11.34 -10.18 -0.03
N GLN A 187 12.36 -10.40 -0.87
CA GLN A 187 12.21 -10.36 -2.32
C GLN A 187 11.29 -11.49 -2.82
N LEU A 188 11.52 -12.73 -2.37
CA LEU A 188 10.70 -13.89 -2.73
C LEU A 188 9.25 -13.73 -2.27
N GLU A 189 9.04 -13.29 -1.02
CA GLU A 189 7.72 -12.96 -0.47
C GLU A 189 7.00 -11.91 -1.33
N SER A 190 7.71 -10.84 -1.70
CA SER A 190 7.15 -9.76 -2.53
C SER A 190 6.78 -10.23 -3.94
N GLN A 191 7.61 -11.05 -4.57
CA GLN A 191 7.35 -11.60 -5.91
C GLN A 191 6.12 -12.50 -5.90
N VAL A 192 6.07 -13.48 -4.99
CA VAL A 192 4.92 -14.40 -4.87
C VAL A 192 3.66 -13.60 -4.56
N ARG A 193 3.71 -12.67 -3.59
CA ARG A 193 2.58 -11.80 -3.23
C ARG A 193 2.01 -11.06 -4.43
N THR A 194 2.87 -10.38 -5.19
CA THR A 194 2.43 -9.53 -6.29
C THR A 194 1.85 -10.40 -7.41
N TYR A 195 2.39 -11.60 -7.59
CA TYR A 195 1.86 -12.59 -8.51
C TYR A 195 0.50 -13.14 -8.07
N GLU A 196 0.28 -13.40 -6.78
CA GLU A 196 -1.02 -13.81 -6.26
C GLU A 196 -2.09 -12.74 -6.51
N VAL A 197 -1.78 -11.47 -6.23
CA VAL A 197 -2.67 -10.33 -6.51
C VAL A 197 -2.99 -10.24 -8.01
N PHE A 198 -2.01 -10.50 -8.87
CA PHE A 198 -2.22 -10.57 -10.31
C PHE A 198 -3.22 -11.68 -10.69
N LEU A 199 -3.05 -12.90 -10.19
CA LEU A 199 -3.98 -14.01 -10.47
C LEU A 199 -5.40 -13.70 -9.96
N GLU A 200 -5.52 -13.12 -8.76
CA GLU A 200 -6.81 -12.69 -8.21
C GLU A 200 -7.47 -11.59 -9.05
N HIS A 201 -6.68 -10.62 -9.56
CA HIS A 201 -7.17 -9.59 -10.47
C HIS A 201 -7.67 -10.16 -11.80
N LEU A 202 -7.13 -11.30 -12.24
CA LEU A 202 -7.62 -12.04 -13.39
C LEU A 202 -8.88 -12.88 -13.07
N GLY A 203 -9.36 -12.85 -11.82
CA GLY A 203 -10.54 -13.57 -11.37
C GLY A 203 -10.27 -15.03 -10.97
N TYR A 204 -9.00 -15.40 -10.77
CA TYR A 204 -8.64 -16.72 -10.27
C TYR A 204 -8.57 -16.74 -8.74
N SER A 205 -9.25 -17.70 -8.11
CA SER A 205 -9.25 -17.83 -6.65
C SER A 205 -8.15 -18.79 -6.23
N ILE A 206 -7.15 -18.24 -5.53
CA ILE A 206 -6.02 -18.98 -4.99
C ILE A 206 -6.45 -19.74 -3.74
N GLY A 207 -6.18 -21.04 -3.71
CA GLY A 207 -6.47 -21.91 -2.57
C GLY A 207 -5.69 -21.51 -1.31
N ASN A 208 -6.01 -22.17 -0.19
CA ASN A 208 -5.33 -21.93 1.10
C ASN A 208 -4.15 -22.88 1.35
N GLN A 209 -3.62 -23.50 0.29
CA GLN A 209 -2.51 -24.42 0.42
C GLN A 209 -1.25 -23.68 0.87
N ARG A 210 -0.59 -24.22 1.90
CA ARG A 210 0.66 -23.68 2.40
C ARG A 210 1.83 -24.35 1.69
N VAL A 211 2.71 -23.54 1.09
CA VAL A 211 3.95 -23.95 0.43
C VAL A 211 5.13 -23.46 1.25
N THR A 212 6.09 -24.33 1.52
CA THR A 212 7.34 -23.96 2.19
C THR A 212 8.46 -23.83 1.16
N VAL A 213 9.05 -22.66 1.05
CA VAL A 213 10.19 -22.40 0.16
C VAL A 213 11.50 -22.70 0.89
N SER A 214 12.41 -23.40 0.22
CA SER A 214 13.73 -23.73 0.74
C SER A 214 14.78 -23.42 -0.30
N VAL A 215 15.75 -22.58 0.05
CA VAL A 215 16.91 -22.33 -0.81
C VAL A 215 17.98 -23.37 -0.49
N VAL A 216 18.43 -24.14 -1.48
CA VAL A 216 19.37 -25.25 -1.30
C VAL A 216 20.65 -25.02 -2.10
N ASP A 217 21.71 -25.76 -1.78
CA ASP A 217 22.99 -25.64 -2.48
C ASP A 217 22.94 -26.25 -3.88
N ASN A 218 22.29 -27.39 -4.02
CA ASN A 218 22.13 -28.12 -5.26
C ASN A 218 20.80 -28.89 -5.30
N LEU A 219 20.38 -29.25 -6.51
CA LEU A 219 19.23 -30.10 -6.78
C LEU A 219 19.64 -31.24 -7.73
N PRO A 220 18.94 -32.39 -7.71
CA PRO A 220 19.20 -33.47 -8.64
C PRO A 220 18.97 -33.03 -10.09
N GLY A 221 19.77 -33.56 -11.02
CA GLY A 221 19.57 -33.38 -12.45
C GLY A 221 19.77 -31.96 -12.98
N ASN A 222 20.57 -31.12 -12.30
CA ASN A 222 20.82 -29.71 -12.67
C ASN A 222 19.55 -28.86 -12.76
N MET A 223 18.51 -29.22 -11.99
CA MET A 223 17.28 -28.43 -11.94
C MET A 223 17.52 -27.12 -11.18
N ALA A 224 16.98 -26.01 -11.69
CA ALA A 224 16.99 -24.73 -10.98
C ALA A 224 16.07 -24.73 -9.74
N SER A 225 15.01 -25.54 -9.82
CA SER A 225 13.95 -25.58 -8.83
C SER A 225 13.14 -26.87 -8.97
N ILE A 226 12.53 -27.32 -7.88
CA ILE A 226 11.64 -28.49 -7.84
C ILE A 226 10.58 -28.32 -6.75
N TYR A 227 9.35 -28.74 -7.03
CA TYR A 227 8.29 -28.85 -6.01
C TYR A 227 8.12 -30.30 -5.56
N ASP A 228 8.21 -30.55 -4.26
CA ASP A 228 7.86 -31.81 -3.61
C ASP A 228 6.40 -31.74 -3.12
N PRO A 229 5.44 -32.39 -3.81
CA PRO A 229 4.03 -32.34 -3.46
C PRO A 229 3.75 -32.98 -2.09
N ASN A 230 4.51 -34.01 -1.69
CA ASN A 230 4.30 -34.72 -0.43
C ASN A 230 4.70 -33.87 0.78
N LYS A 231 5.70 -33.02 0.62
CA LYS A 231 6.16 -32.11 1.68
C LYS A 231 5.57 -30.70 1.57
N HIS A 232 4.78 -30.43 0.52
CA HIS A 232 4.40 -29.10 0.08
C HIS A 232 5.58 -28.12 0.10
N LYS A 233 6.72 -28.56 -0.43
CA LYS A 233 8.00 -27.87 -0.31
C LYS A 233 8.54 -27.51 -1.69
N LEU A 234 8.79 -26.23 -1.92
CA LEU A 234 9.41 -25.72 -3.13
C LEU A 234 10.90 -25.50 -2.83
N GLU A 235 11.77 -26.24 -3.51
CA GLU A 235 13.21 -26.13 -3.37
C GLU A 235 13.79 -25.37 -4.58
N VAL A 236 14.65 -24.38 -4.33
CA VAL A 236 15.32 -23.57 -5.38
C VAL A 236 16.81 -23.56 -5.10
N ILE A 237 17.64 -23.78 -6.12
CA ILE A 237 19.09 -23.63 -5.95
C ILE A 237 19.46 -22.18 -5.68
N LYS A 238 20.46 -21.94 -4.82
CA LYS A 238 20.88 -20.60 -4.40
C LYS A 238 21.20 -19.65 -5.56
N GLU A 239 21.75 -20.16 -6.67
CA GLU A 239 22.07 -19.38 -7.87
C GLU A 239 20.83 -18.86 -8.59
N SER A 240 19.72 -19.60 -8.50
CA SER A 240 18.47 -19.26 -9.18
C SER A 240 17.45 -18.58 -8.27
N ALA A 241 17.64 -18.62 -6.95
CA ALA A 241 16.69 -18.07 -5.99
C ALA A 241 16.47 -16.55 -6.16
N ALA A 242 17.49 -15.81 -6.57
CA ALA A 242 17.34 -14.37 -6.85
C ALA A 242 16.81 -14.07 -8.26
N THR A 243 16.78 -15.07 -9.15
CA THR A 243 16.38 -14.91 -10.55
C THR A 243 14.88 -14.67 -10.65
N GLU A 244 14.52 -13.53 -11.23
CA GLU A 244 13.14 -13.08 -11.31
C GLU A 244 12.25 -14.08 -12.06
N GLY A 245 11.25 -14.58 -11.34
CA GLY A 245 10.27 -15.52 -11.87
C GLY A 245 10.65 -16.99 -11.78
N CYS A 246 11.88 -17.35 -11.38
CA CYS A 246 12.26 -18.75 -11.18
C CYS A 246 11.35 -19.44 -10.16
N ILE A 247 11.09 -18.80 -9.02
CA ILE A 247 10.14 -19.31 -8.03
C ILE A 247 8.70 -19.36 -8.57
N LEU A 248 8.31 -18.41 -9.42
CA LEU A 248 6.94 -18.32 -9.93
C LEU A 248 6.62 -19.43 -10.93
N THR A 249 7.62 -19.90 -11.69
CA THR A 249 7.47 -21.05 -12.58
C THR A 249 7.06 -22.30 -11.81
N GLU A 250 7.70 -22.60 -10.68
CA GLU A 250 7.30 -23.74 -9.84
C GLU A 250 6.06 -23.45 -8.98
N TYR A 251 5.86 -22.20 -8.57
CA TYR A 251 4.72 -21.82 -7.74
C TYR A 251 3.39 -21.89 -8.50
N THR A 252 3.40 -21.54 -9.80
CA THR A 252 2.21 -21.53 -10.65
C THR A 252 1.47 -22.86 -10.68
N PRO A 253 2.11 -24.02 -11.01
CA PRO A 253 1.41 -25.29 -11.04
C PRO A 253 0.84 -25.68 -9.67
N ILE A 254 1.46 -25.28 -8.55
CA ILE A 254 0.91 -25.53 -7.21
C ILE A 254 -0.43 -24.79 -7.04
N VAL A 255 -0.47 -23.51 -7.40
CA VAL A 255 -1.68 -22.68 -7.32
C VAL A 255 -2.77 -23.16 -8.28
N LEU A 256 -2.39 -23.64 -9.46
CA LEU A 256 -3.31 -24.17 -10.46
C LEU A 256 -3.88 -25.54 -10.08
N ARG A 257 -3.08 -26.42 -9.45
CA ARG A 257 -3.49 -27.77 -9.01
C ARG A 257 -4.32 -27.78 -7.75
N ALA A 258 -4.27 -26.74 -6.91
CA ALA A 258 -5.03 -26.69 -5.65
C ALA A 258 -6.56 -26.90 -5.82
N ARG A 259 -7.09 -26.82 -7.05
CA ARG A 259 -8.49 -27.12 -7.41
C ARG A 259 -8.74 -28.53 -7.95
N MET A 260 -7.72 -29.24 -8.42
CA MET A 260 -7.87 -30.51 -9.14
C MET A 260 -8.00 -31.74 -8.24
N GLY A 261 -7.81 -31.59 -6.92
CA GLY A 261 -7.64 -32.75 -6.03
C GLY A 261 -6.29 -33.43 -6.23
N GLU A 262 -6.02 -34.49 -5.45
CA GLU A 262 -4.74 -35.23 -5.47
C GLU A 262 -4.57 -36.19 -6.66
N ASP A 263 -5.45 -36.13 -7.68
CA ASP A 263 -5.40 -37.12 -8.76
C ASP A 263 -4.19 -36.87 -9.68
N ASP A 264 -3.22 -37.79 -9.60
CA ASP A 264 -1.86 -37.70 -10.15
C ASP A 264 -1.79 -37.96 -11.66
N SER A 265 -2.87 -37.65 -12.39
CA SER A 265 -2.95 -37.99 -13.80
C SER A 265 -2.00 -37.08 -14.61
N THR A 266 -1.03 -37.71 -15.29
CA THR A 266 0.03 -37.15 -16.18
C THR A 266 -0.51 -36.45 -17.44
N SER A 267 -1.78 -36.10 -17.40
CA SER A 267 -2.66 -35.94 -18.54
C SER A 267 -3.03 -34.46 -18.72
N TYR A 268 -2.82 -33.67 -17.66
CA TYR A 268 -2.84 -32.21 -17.63
C TYR A 268 -1.50 -31.58 -17.98
N ASP A 269 -0.46 -32.41 -18.16
CA ASP A 269 0.93 -31.98 -18.07
C ASP A 269 1.30 -30.96 -19.14
N SER A 270 0.96 -31.15 -20.41
CA SER A 270 1.36 -30.18 -21.47
C SER A 270 0.71 -28.81 -21.32
N VAL A 271 -0.58 -28.74 -20.97
CA VAL A 271 -1.26 -27.46 -20.72
C VAL A 271 -0.71 -26.82 -19.45
N MET A 272 -0.54 -27.59 -18.37
CA MET A 272 0.04 -27.10 -17.12
C MET A 272 1.45 -26.54 -17.32
N PHE A 273 2.33 -27.29 -17.99
CA PHE A 273 3.68 -26.85 -18.36
C PHE A 273 3.64 -25.64 -19.31
N GLY A 274 2.58 -25.47 -20.09
CA GLY A 274 2.39 -24.24 -20.86
C GLY A 274 2.04 -23.06 -19.94
N LEU A 275 1.11 -23.26 -19.01
CA LEU A 275 0.64 -22.20 -18.10
C LEU A 275 1.67 -21.78 -17.06
N GLU A 276 2.49 -22.72 -16.55
CA GLU A 276 3.58 -22.45 -15.60
C GLU A 276 4.59 -21.44 -16.16
N ARG A 277 4.74 -21.42 -17.49
CA ARG A 277 5.66 -20.54 -18.21
C ARG A 277 4.96 -19.28 -18.69
N TYR A 278 3.77 -19.43 -19.26
CA TYR A 278 3.00 -18.32 -19.81
C TYR A 278 2.56 -17.32 -18.74
N LEU A 279 2.03 -17.76 -17.59
CA LEU A 279 1.45 -16.85 -16.60
C LEU A 279 2.51 -15.97 -15.90
N PRO A 280 3.67 -16.49 -15.46
CA PRO A 280 4.76 -15.64 -14.97
C PRO A 280 5.32 -14.70 -16.05
N ALA A 281 5.51 -15.19 -17.29
CA ALA A 281 5.90 -14.33 -18.42
C ALA A 281 4.87 -13.21 -18.64
N SER A 282 3.59 -13.55 -18.52
CA SER A 282 2.50 -12.60 -18.61
C SER A 282 2.59 -11.53 -17.52
N PHE A 283 2.73 -11.97 -16.27
CA PHE A 283 2.86 -11.11 -15.10
C PHE A 283 4.00 -10.08 -15.23
N PHE A 284 5.17 -10.50 -15.71
CA PHE A 284 6.30 -9.58 -15.92
C PHE A 284 6.24 -8.78 -17.22
N GLY A 285 5.23 -9.01 -18.08
CA GLY A 285 5.11 -8.30 -19.36
C GLY A 285 6.21 -8.62 -20.36
N ARG A 286 6.88 -9.77 -20.23
CA ARG A 286 8.00 -10.19 -21.11
C ARG A 286 7.83 -11.61 -21.60
N SER A 287 8.35 -11.89 -22.80
CA SER A 287 8.15 -13.19 -23.44
C SER A 287 8.86 -14.34 -22.72
N VAL A 288 9.82 -14.07 -21.84
CA VAL A 288 10.58 -15.10 -21.13
C VAL A 288 10.56 -14.79 -19.64
N CYS A 289 10.33 -15.81 -18.83
CA CYS A 289 10.36 -15.70 -17.37
C CYS A 289 11.11 -16.89 -16.79
N GLY A 290 11.98 -16.64 -15.81
CA GLY A 290 12.74 -17.69 -15.15
C GLY A 290 14.06 -18.03 -15.85
N ARG A 291 14.29 -19.35 -16.06
CA ARG A 291 15.61 -19.96 -16.32
C ARG A 291 16.41 -19.20 -17.37
N THR A 292 17.53 -18.65 -16.91
CA THR A 292 18.62 -18.24 -17.79
C THR A 292 19.50 -19.45 -18.02
N THR A 293 19.62 -19.87 -19.27
CA THR A 293 20.66 -20.83 -19.67
C THR A 293 22.01 -20.12 -19.75
N GLU A 294 23.11 -20.85 -19.82
CA GLU A 294 24.44 -20.27 -20.13
C GLU A 294 24.42 -19.46 -21.44
N SER A 295 23.54 -19.82 -22.38
CA SER A 295 23.29 -19.11 -23.65
C SER A 295 22.36 -17.89 -23.55
N GLY A 296 21.92 -17.50 -22.35
CA GLY A 296 21.01 -16.39 -22.11
C GLY A 296 19.55 -16.82 -21.86
N PRO A 297 18.59 -15.88 -21.95
CA PRO A 297 17.18 -16.18 -21.72
C PRO A 297 16.69 -17.24 -22.72
N GLU A 298 16.03 -18.27 -22.20
CA GLU A 298 15.47 -19.36 -23.01
C GLU A 298 14.51 -18.79 -24.07
N LYS A 299 14.84 -18.98 -25.34
CA LYS A 299 13.95 -18.60 -26.45
C LYS A 299 12.99 -19.76 -26.70
N TRP A 300 11.69 -19.47 -26.81
CA TRP A 300 10.72 -20.46 -27.28
C TRP A 300 11.11 -20.97 -28.66
N PRO A 301 11.30 -22.29 -28.85
CA PRO A 301 11.67 -22.83 -30.15
C PRO A 301 10.57 -22.61 -31.18
N GLU A 302 10.99 -22.51 -32.44
CA GLU A 302 10.10 -22.54 -33.59
C GLU A 302 9.75 -24.00 -33.91
N ILE A 303 8.74 -24.53 -33.22
CA ILE A 303 8.25 -25.88 -33.50
C ILE A 303 7.35 -25.82 -34.74
N LYS A 304 7.67 -26.66 -35.73
CA LYS A 304 6.89 -26.83 -36.95
C LYS A 304 5.77 -27.85 -36.71
N ALA A 305 4.60 -27.64 -37.31
CA ALA A 305 3.49 -28.60 -37.24
C ALA A 305 3.91 -29.97 -37.82
N GLY A 306 3.45 -31.07 -37.19
CA GLY A 306 3.59 -32.44 -37.71
C GLY A 306 4.82 -33.24 -37.25
N THR A 307 5.66 -32.70 -36.38
CA THR A 307 6.68 -33.51 -35.66
C THR A 307 6.03 -34.28 -34.52
N ASP A 308 6.47 -35.52 -34.26
CA ASP A 308 6.05 -36.29 -33.08
C ASP A 308 6.62 -35.58 -31.84
N VAL A 309 5.84 -34.68 -31.26
CA VAL A 309 6.28 -33.75 -30.22
C VAL A 309 6.09 -34.36 -28.84
N ASN A 310 7.12 -34.29 -28.01
CA ASN A 310 7.01 -34.66 -26.61
C ASN A 310 6.15 -33.64 -25.82
N LEU A 311 5.80 -33.97 -24.57
CA LEU A 311 4.96 -33.11 -23.71
C LEU A 311 5.51 -31.67 -23.55
N ASP A 312 6.84 -31.54 -23.44
CA ASP A 312 7.52 -30.24 -23.28
C ASP A 312 7.42 -29.40 -24.55
N GLU A 313 7.56 -30.04 -25.72
CA GLU A 313 7.39 -29.36 -27.00
C GLU A 313 5.95 -28.87 -27.20
N HIS A 314 4.92 -29.67 -26.84
CA HIS A 314 3.53 -29.21 -26.85
C HIS A 314 3.30 -28.00 -25.92
N ALA A 315 3.88 -28.01 -24.72
CA ALA A 315 3.79 -26.90 -23.78
C ALA A 315 4.42 -25.63 -24.38
N GLN A 316 5.56 -25.76 -25.06
CA GLN A 316 6.25 -24.64 -25.69
C GLN A 316 5.49 -24.07 -26.90
N VAL A 317 4.87 -24.93 -27.72
CA VAL A 317 3.95 -24.51 -28.79
C VAL A 317 2.80 -23.70 -28.20
N LEU A 318 2.19 -24.18 -27.12
CA LEU A 318 1.10 -23.49 -26.44
C LEU A 318 1.54 -22.12 -25.90
N VAL A 319 2.67 -22.05 -25.17
CA VAL A 319 3.21 -20.79 -24.64
C VAL A 319 3.43 -19.78 -25.77
N LYS A 320 4.04 -20.23 -26.87
CA LYS A 320 4.29 -19.38 -28.03
C LYS A 320 2.98 -18.86 -28.63
N ALA A 321 1.98 -19.72 -28.80
CA ALA A 321 0.67 -19.34 -29.30
C ALA A 321 0.01 -18.30 -28.40
N LEU A 322 -0.03 -18.54 -27.09
CA LEU A 322 -0.60 -17.62 -26.11
C LEU A 322 0.16 -16.29 -26.10
N TRP A 323 1.49 -16.30 -26.17
CA TRP A 323 2.28 -15.08 -26.23
C TRP A 323 2.01 -14.27 -27.50
N THR A 324 1.92 -14.93 -28.65
CA THR A 324 1.57 -14.30 -29.93
C THR A 324 0.18 -13.65 -29.82
N LEU A 325 -0.81 -14.37 -29.31
CA LEU A 325 -2.16 -13.84 -29.11
C LEU A 325 -2.20 -12.65 -28.16
N ARG A 326 -1.38 -12.67 -27.11
CA ARG A 326 -1.32 -11.59 -26.12
C ARG A 326 -0.96 -10.26 -26.77
N ASN A 327 -0.05 -10.27 -27.76
CA ASN A 327 0.40 -9.07 -28.46
C ASN A 327 -0.69 -8.43 -29.34
N TYR A 328 -1.78 -9.15 -29.65
CA TYR A 328 -2.90 -8.65 -30.44
C TYR A 328 -4.11 -8.24 -29.60
N MET A 329 -4.03 -8.36 -28.26
CA MET A 329 -5.16 -8.12 -27.36
C MET A 329 -4.83 -7.05 -26.31
N PRO A 330 -5.85 -6.34 -25.78
CA PRO A 330 -5.64 -5.46 -24.65
C PRO A 330 -5.08 -6.21 -23.42
N PRO A 331 -4.25 -5.57 -22.58
CA PRO A 331 -3.66 -6.20 -21.40
C PRO A 331 -4.70 -6.90 -20.51
N GLY A 332 -4.39 -8.13 -20.09
CA GLY A 332 -5.24 -8.94 -19.21
C GLY A 332 -6.45 -9.61 -19.86
N VAL A 333 -6.82 -9.27 -21.11
CA VAL A 333 -7.96 -9.94 -21.80
C VAL A 333 -7.65 -11.40 -22.04
N LEU A 334 -6.51 -11.71 -22.65
CA LEU A 334 -6.10 -13.09 -22.90
C LEU A 334 -5.85 -13.84 -21.58
N ASP A 335 -5.17 -13.20 -20.62
CA ASP A 335 -4.81 -13.82 -19.35
C ASP A 335 -6.04 -14.29 -18.55
N ARG A 336 -7.11 -13.47 -18.54
CA ARG A 336 -8.42 -13.84 -17.97
C ARG A 336 -9.05 -15.01 -18.73
N ALA A 337 -8.99 -14.99 -20.06
CA ALA A 337 -9.56 -16.06 -20.88
C ALA A 337 -8.82 -17.39 -20.68
N VAL A 338 -7.49 -17.34 -20.56
CA VAL A 338 -6.62 -18.48 -20.24
C VAL A 338 -6.97 -19.12 -18.90
N LEU A 339 -7.08 -18.32 -17.83
CA LEU A 339 -7.43 -18.84 -16.51
C LEU A 339 -8.86 -19.38 -16.43
N LYS A 340 -9.82 -18.74 -17.13
CA LYS A 340 -11.18 -19.28 -17.24
C LYS A 340 -11.23 -20.59 -18.02
N ALA A 341 -10.48 -20.69 -19.11
CA ALA A 341 -10.37 -21.91 -19.89
C ALA A 341 -9.80 -23.04 -19.05
N TRP A 342 -8.72 -22.76 -18.31
CA TRP A 342 -8.10 -23.69 -17.38
C TRP A 342 -9.09 -24.21 -16.34
N VAL A 343 -9.82 -23.33 -15.65
CA VAL A 343 -10.84 -23.73 -14.67
C VAL A 343 -11.94 -24.57 -15.34
N SER A 344 -12.39 -24.18 -16.54
CA SER A 344 -13.48 -24.86 -17.24
C SER A 344 -13.08 -26.26 -17.74
N THR A 345 -11.79 -26.50 -17.98
CA THR A 345 -11.29 -27.83 -18.38
C THR A 345 -11.02 -28.75 -17.20
N GLN A 346 -10.72 -28.21 -16.02
CA GLN A 346 -10.55 -29.03 -14.81
C GLN A 346 -11.80 -29.85 -14.48
N ASP A 347 -12.99 -29.29 -14.70
CA ASP A 347 -14.27 -29.93 -14.34
C ASP A 347 -14.65 -31.14 -15.23
N LYS A 348 -13.91 -31.41 -16.31
CA LYS A 348 -14.39 -32.31 -17.38
C LYS A 348 -13.91 -33.76 -17.31
N ASN A 349 -12.99 -34.14 -16.42
CA ASN A 349 -12.54 -35.53 -16.17
C ASN A 349 -12.31 -36.43 -17.42
N GLN A 350 -11.95 -35.88 -18.59
CA GLN A 350 -11.79 -36.64 -19.84
C GLN A 350 -10.38 -36.51 -20.42
N LEU A 351 -9.76 -37.66 -20.72
CA LEU A 351 -8.39 -37.81 -21.23
C LEU A 351 -8.47 -38.72 -22.45
N PRO A 352 -8.27 -38.18 -23.67
CA PRO A 352 -6.94 -37.80 -24.16
C PRO A 352 -6.85 -36.46 -24.94
N THR A 353 -7.92 -35.65 -24.98
CA THR A 353 -8.02 -34.43 -25.83
C THR A 353 -7.81 -33.11 -25.06
N TYR A 354 -7.14 -33.16 -23.91
CA TYR A 354 -7.12 -32.05 -22.95
C TYR A 354 -6.64 -30.71 -23.54
N HIS A 355 -5.63 -30.72 -24.42
CA HIS A 355 -5.14 -29.49 -25.07
C HIS A 355 -6.17 -28.88 -26.03
N ARG A 356 -6.85 -29.69 -26.87
CA ARG A 356 -7.90 -29.22 -27.78
C ARG A 356 -9.10 -28.69 -26.99
N GLU A 357 -9.44 -29.35 -25.89
CA GLU A 357 -10.51 -28.91 -25.01
C GLU A 357 -10.16 -27.57 -24.34
N PHE A 358 -8.92 -27.42 -23.85
CA PHE A 358 -8.42 -26.16 -23.31
C PHE A 358 -8.47 -25.05 -24.36
N CYS A 359 -7.98 -25.30 -25.57
CA CYS A 359 -8.03 -24.34 -26.66
C CYS A 359 -9.46 -24.00 -27.07
N GLY A 360 -10.37 -24.97 -27.08
CA GLY A 360 -11.80 -24.76 -27.30
C GLY A 360 -12.44 -23.88 -26.22
N GLU A 361 -12.14 -24.12 -24.95
CA GLU A 361 -12.60 -23.28 -23.84
C GLU A 361 -11.97 -21.89 -23.86
N LEU A 362 -10.70 -21.76 -24.27
CA LEU A 362 -10.03 -20.49 -24.48
C LEU A 362 -10.77 -19.65 -25.52
N LEU A 363 -11.10 -20.22 -26.67
CA LEU A 363 -11.87 -19.52 -27.71
C LEU A 363 -13.25 -19.08 -27.22
N LYS A 364 -13.95 -19.92 -26.44
CA LYS A 364 -15.25 -19.56 -25.84
C LYS A 364 -15.13 -18.37 -24.88
N ASN A 365 -14.03 -18.29 -24.12
CA ASN A 365 -13.81 -17.23 -23.15
C ASN A 365 -13.22 -15.94 -23.74
N LEU A 366 -12.83 -15.93 -25.01
CA LEU A 366 -12.37 -14.73 -25.72
C LEU A 366 -13.55 -13.88 -26.26
N PRO A 367 -13.38 -12.54 -26.33
CA PRO A 367 -14.35 -11.67 -27.02
C PRO A 367 -14.57 -12.09 -28.47
N LEU A 368 -15.81 -11.98 -28.96
CA LEU A 368 -16.18 -12.46 -30.29
C LEU A 368 -15.26 -11.94 -31.40
N ALA A 369 -14.91 -10.64 -31.36
CA ALA A 369 -14.02 -9.99 -32.32
C ALA A 369 -12.60 -10.57 -32.37
N GLN A 370 -12.17 -11.30 -31.33
CA GLN A 370 -10.83 -11.88 -31.23
C GLN A 370 -10.80 -13.38 -31.51
N ARG A 371 -11.96 -14.04 -31.57
CA ARG A 371 -12.04 -15.51 -31.70
C ARG A 371 -11.50 -16.03 -33.02
N GLU A 372 -11.75 -15.32 -34.13
CA GLU A 372 -11.30 -15.78 -35.45
C GLU A 372 -9.77 -15.75 -35.58
N SER A 373 -9.14 -14.65 -35.18
CA SER A 373 -7.67 -14.53 -35.17
C SER A 373 -7.04 -15.53 -34.20
N ALA A 374 -7.64 -15.71 -33.01
CA ALA A 374 -7.20 -16.73 -32.07
C ALA A 374 -7.32 -18.15 -32.62
N SER A 375 -8.45 -18.48 -33.26
CA SER A 375 -8.68 -19.79 -33.85
C SER A 375 -7.68 -20.07 -34.96
N ARG A 376 -7.34 -19.08 -35.79
CA ARG A 376 -6.33 -19.24 -36.84
C ARG A 376 -4.95 -19.49 -36.25
N GLU A 377 -4.51 -18.72 -35.25
CA GLU A 377 -3.19 -18.90 -34.62
C GLU A 377 -3.05 -20.25 -33.90
N LEU A 378 -4.13 -20.75 -33.28
CA LEU A 378 -4.12 -22.07 -32.64
C LEU A 378 -4.12 -23.19 -33.69
N ALA A 379 -4.90 -23.05 -34.78
CA ALA A 379 -4.96 -24.03 -35.86
C ALA A 379 -3.64 -24.13 -36.66
N THR A 380 -2.94 -23.01 -36.91
CA THR A 380 -1.63 -23.03 -37.60
C THR A 380 -0.56 -23.77 -36.81
N ARG A 381 -0.82 -24.05 -35.53
CA ARG A 381 0.06 -24.74 -34.60
C ARG A 381 -0.45 -26.12 -34.17
N ASP A 382 -1.51 -26.62 -34.83
CA ASP A 382 -2.12 -27.92 -34.54
C ASP A 382 -2.62 -28.06 -33.08
N LEU A 383 -3.10 -26.95 -32.50
CA LEU A 383 -3.66 -26.91 -31.14
C LEU A 383 -5.20 -27.05 -31.09
N LEU A 384 -5.87 -26.99 -32.25
CA LEU A 384 -7.30 -27.21 -32.45
C LEU A 384 -7.48 -28.41 -33.38
#